data_AF-A0A8S3PZS9-F1
#
_entry.id   AF-A0A8S3PZS9-F1
#
_cell.length_a   1.000
_cell.length_b   1.000
_cell.length_c   1.000
_cell.angle_alpha   90.00
_cell.angle_beta   90.00
_cell.angle_gamma   90.00
#
_symmetry.space_group_name_H-M   'P 1'
#
loop_
_entity.id
_entity.type
_entity.pdbx_description
1 polymer ?
#
loop_
_entity_poly.entity_id
_entity_poly.type
_entity_poly.pdbx_seq_one_letter_code
_entity_poly.pdbx_strand_id
1 'polypeptide(L)'
;MKDTVFEKAESVFEENSMEDLLYTFGNDYPGAMTLHNYPNFLRNLDLPASSPHGKGKVDMATIDILRDREKGIPRYNAFRRLFHMTPINKFEDLTTNPIHAEELRHIYNNDVEKIDFLIGSLAESPLPEGFGFSDTFCRIFILMARRRIEADRFLPTTIL
;
A
#
# COMPACT_ATOMS: atom_id res chain seq x y z
N MET A 1 -13.07 12.29 -8.09
CA MET A 1 -11.69 11.97 -7.68
C MET A 1 -10.60 12.56 -8.58
N LYS A 2 -10.74 12.67 -9.91
CA LYS A 2 -9.69 13.33 -10.70
C LYS A 2 -9.51 14.82 -10.36
N ASP A 3 -10.60 15.46 -9.96
CA ASP A 3 -10.61 16.87 -9.57
C ASP A 3 -10.16 17.08 -8.11
N THR A 4 -9.91 16.01 -7.36
CA THR A 4 -9.43 16.08 -5.96
C THR A 4 -7.91 15.88 -5.88
N VAL A 5 -7.15 16.20 -6.93
CA VAL A 5 -5.70 15.98 -7.00
C VAL A 5 -4.98 17.25 -7.45
N PHE A 6 -3.86 17.56 -6.79
CA PHE A 6 -3.00 18.71 -7.08
C PHE A 6 -3.79 20.04 -7.15
N GLU A 7 -3.51 20.88 -8.14
CA GLU A 7 -4.07 22.22 -8.32
C GLU A 7 -5.61 22.23 -8.37
N LYS A 8 -6.24 21.16 -8.88
CA LYS A 8 -7.70 21.06 -8.94
C LYS A 8 -8.35 20.81 -7.58
N ALA A 9 -7.59 20.29 -6.61
CA ALA A 9 -8.15 19.99 -5.30
C ALA A 9 -8.59 21.28 -4.58
N GLU A 10 -7.91 22.41 -4.82
CA GLU A 10 -8.23 23.70 -4.20
C GLU A 10 -9.66 24.14 -4.51
N SER A 11 -10.12 23.99 -5.76
CA SER A 11 -11.50 24.37 -6.12
C SER A 11 -12.55 23.55 -5.37
N VAL A 12 -12.26 22.29 -5.04
CA VAL A 12 -13.16 21.45 -4.23
C VAL A 12 -13.29 21.99 -2.81
N PHE A 13 -12.21 22.54 -2.24
CA PHE A 13 -12.25 23.18 -0.92
C PHE A 13 -12.90 24.57 -0.95
N GLU A 14 -12.84 25.30 -2.07
CA GLU A 14 -13.53 26.59 -2.22
C GLU A 14 -15.04 26.43 -2.45
N GLU A 15 -15.45 25.38 -3.15
CA GLU A 15 -16.85 25.12 -3.50
C GLU A 15 -17.67 24.47 -2.35
N ASN A 16 -17.01 23.87 -1.35
CA ASN A 16 -17.66 23.12 -0.27
C ASN A 16 -17.27 23.67 1.09
N SER A 17 -18.19 23.61 2.06
CA SER A 17 -17.87 23.96 3.45
C SER A 17 -16.93 22.93 4.07
N MET A 18 -16.11 23.34 5.04
CA MET A 18 -15.22 22.42 5.75
C MET A 18 -16.01 21.37 6.54
N GLU A 19 -17.17 21.76 7.08
CA GLU A 19 -18.07 20.88 7.81
C GLU A 19 -18.57 19.74 6.93
N ASP A 20 -19.00 20.05 5.70
CA ASP A 20 -19.48 19.03 4.75
C ASP A 20 -18.35 18.08 4.34
N LEU A 21 -17.15 18.61 4.07
CA LEU A 21 -15.99 17.79 3.71
C LEU A 21 -15.63 16.82 4.84
N LEU A 22 -15.55 17.31 6.08
CA LEU A 22 -15.27 16.47 7.25
C LEU A 22 -16.37 15.43 7.48
N TYR A 23 -17.64 15.82 7.28
CA TYR A 23 -18.77 14.90 7.38
C TYR A 23 -18.65 13.76 6.35
N THR A 24 -18.32 14.09 5.10
CA THR A 24 -18.11 13.09 4.04
C THR A 24 -16.93 12.16 4.38
N PHE A 25 -15.77 12.70 4.78
CA PHE A 25 -14.63 11.87 5.17
C PHE A 25 -14.90 10.98 6.39
N GLY A 26 -15.79 11.41 7.30
CA GLY A 26 -16.18 10.63 8.46
C GLY A 26 -17.18 9.50 8.17
N ASN A 27 -17.98 9.63 7.10
CA ASN A 27 -19.05 8.70 6.78
C ASN A 27 -18.71 7.73 5.63
N ASP A 28 -17.81 8.12 4.73
CA ASP A 28 -17.40 7.28 3.60
C ASP A 28 -16.35 6.23 3.98
N TYR A 29 -16.52 5.02 3.46
CA TYR A 29 -15.60 3.91 3.72
C TYR A 29 -14.42 3.93 2.74
N PRO A 30 -13.18 3.80 3.24
CA PRO A 30 -12.01 3.67 2.37
C PRO A 30 -12.00 2.33 1.65
N GLY A 31 -11.34 2.27 0.49
CA GLY A 31 -11.11 1.03 -0.23
C GLY A 31 -10.22 0.06 0.56
N ALA A 32 -10.53 -1.23 0.51
CA ALA A 32 -9.73 -2.27 1.16
C ALA A 32 -8.35 -2.46 0.50
N MET A 33 -7.33 -2.78 1.30
CA MET A 33 -5.96 -3.04 0.81
C MET A 33 -5.83 -4.46 0.26
N THR A 34 -6.45 -4.72 -0.88
CA THR A 34 -6.47 -6.03 -1.55
C THR A 34 -6.01 -5.93 -3.01
N LEU A 35 -5.68 -7.07 -3.62
CA LEU A 35 -5.55 -7.15 -5.07
C LEU A 35 -6.79 -6.61 -5.80
N HIS A 36 -6.58 -6.15 -7.03
CA HIS A 36 -7.61 -5.58 -7.92
C HIS A 36 -8.35 -4.34 -7.38
N ASN A 37 -7.83 -3.66 -6.35
CA ASN A 37 -8.42 -2.44 -5.79
C ASN A 37 -7.57 -1.16 -5.96
N TYR A 38 -6.65 -1.12 -6.92
CA TYR A 38 -5.83 0.07 -7.19
C TYR A 38 -6.62 1.10 -8.03
N PRO A 39 -6.77 2.37 -7.59
CA PRO A 39 -7.58 3.35 -8.31
C PRO A 39 -7.09 3.65 -9.73
N ASN A 40 -8.00 3.57 -10.71
CA ASN A 40 -7.65 3.79 -12.12
C ASN A 40 -7.13 5.20 -12.43
N PHE A 41 -7.52 6.22 -11.65
CA PHE A 41 -7.00 7.58 -11.86
C PHE A 41 -5.52 7.71 -11.46
N LEU A 42 -5.03 6.87 -10.54
CA LEU A 42 -3.60 6.84 -10.16
C LEU A 42 -2.73 6.13 -11.19
N ARG A 43 -3.31 5.24 -12.02
CA ARG A 43 -2.63 4.59 -13.15
C ARG A 43 -2.42 5.52 -14.36
N ASN A 44 -3.13 6.65 -14.39
CA ASN A 44 -3.05 7.66 -15.45
C ASN A 44 -3.10 9.03 -14.78
N LEU A 45 -2.15 9.25 -13.87
CA LEU A 45 -2.07 10.43 -13.02
C LEU A 45 -1.38 11.57 -13.77
N ASP A 46 -2.06 12.70 -13.89
CA ASP A 46 -1.49 13.93 -14.44
C ASP A 46 -0.66 14.65 -13.37
N LEU A 47 0.64 14.78 -13.61
CA LEU A 47 1.56 15.51 -12.73
C LEU A 47 1.61 17.00 -13.12
N PRO A 48 1.52 17.91 -12.14
CA PRO A 48 1.65 19.34 -12.38
C PRO A 48 3.10 19.70 -12.75
N ALA A 49 3.30 20.87 -13.34
CA ALA A 49 4.64 21.35 -13.70
C ALA A 49 5.55 21.59 -12.48
N SER A 50 4.96 21.80 -11.30
CA SER A 50 5.64 21.89 -10.01
C SER A 50 6.15 20.56 -9.48
N SER A 51 5.79 19.43 -10.11
CA SER A 51 6.31 18.12 -9.74
C SER A 51 7.83 18.06 -9.92
N PRO A 52 8.60 17.47 -8.98
CA PRO A 52 10.04 17.28 -9.12
C PRO A 52 10.46 16.50 -10.37
N HIS A 53 9.53 15.73 -10.96
CA HIS A 53 9.75 14.92 -12.16
C HIS A 53 9.29 15.63 -13.44
N GLY A 54 8.87 16.89 -13.34
CA GLY A 54 8.29 17.67 -14.44
C GLY A 54 6.83 17.33 -14.73
N LYS A 55 6.23 18.11 -15.65
CA LYS A 55 4.88 17.88 -16.14
C LYS A 55 4.83 16.60 -16.97
N GLY A 56 3.90 15.71 -16.67
CA GLY A 56 3.77 14.45 -17.40
C GLY A 56 2.66 13.56 -16.86
N LYS A 57 2.53 12.38 -17.44
CA LYS A 57 1.62 11.34 -16.95
C LYS A 57 2.40 10.20 -16.35
N VAL A 58 1.94 9.69 -15.23
CA VAL A 58 2.56 8.55 -14.57
C VAL A 58 1.53 7.50 -14.19
N ASP A 59 1.99 6.24 -14.21
CA ASP A 59 1.28 5.12 -13.61
C ASP A 59 1.91 4.83 -12.25
N MET A 60 1.20 5.22 -11.19
CA MET A 60 1.67 5.02 -9.83
C MET A 60 1.79 3.54 -9.46
N ALA A 61 0.91 2.67 -9.97
CA ALA A 61 0.96 1.24 -9.64
C ALA A 61 2.25 0.60 -10.19
N THR A 62 2.64 0.98 -11.41
CA THR A 62 3.89 0.53 -12.02
C THR A 62 5.11 1.11 -11.28
N ILE A 63 5.06 2.40 -10.92
CA ILE A 63 6.15 3.09 -10.21
C ILE A 63 6.39 2.48 -8.83
N ASP A 64 5.35 2.13 -8.07
CA ASP A 64 5.50 1.56 -6.74
C ASP A 64 6.28 0.24 -6.80
N ILE A 65 5.93 -0.65 -7.74
CA ILE A 65 6.67 -1.91 -7.98
C ILE A 65 8.11 -1.62 -8.41
N LEU A 66 8.31 -0.69 -9.35
CA LEU A 66 9.65 -0.37 -9.85
C LEU A 66 10.57 0.17 -8.74
N ARG A 67 10.06 1.07 -7.90
CA ARG A 67 10.81 1.69 -6.80
C ARG A 67 11.22 0.70 -5.73
N ASP A 68 10.35 -0.24 -5.39
CA ASP A 68 10.70 -1.30 -4.43
C ASP A 68 11.88 -2.12 -4.94
N ARG A 69 11.87 -2.46 -6.24
CA ARG A 69 12.95 -3.21 -6.90
C ARG A 69 14.25 -2.39 -6.99
N GLU A 70 14.14 -1.13 -7.39
CA GLU A 70 15.29 -0.21 -7.53
C GLU A 70 15.99 0.04 -6.19
N LYS A 71 15.22 0.21 -5.11
CA LYS A 71 15.74 0.40 -3.75
C LYS A 71 16.26 -0.88 -3.11
N GLY A 72 16.16 -2.02 -3.80
CA GLY A 72 16.59 -3.32 -3.29
C GLY A 72 15.75 -3.81 -2.10
N ILE A 73 14.47 -3.42 -2.03
CA ILE A 73 13.57 -3.96 -1.01
C ILE A 73 13.43 -5.48 -1.26
N PRO A 74 13.63 -6.33 -0.23
CA PRO A 74 13.47 -7.76 -0.37
C PRO A 74 12.10 -8.16 -0.92
N ARG A 75 12.08 -9.18 -1.77
CA ARG A 75 10.84 -9.82 -2.26
C ARG A 75 10.03 -10.38 -1.10
N TYR A 76 8.74 -10.62 -1.33
CA TYR A 76 7.80 -11.01 -0.29
C TYR A 76 8.29 -12.18 0.59
N ASN A 77 8.75 -13.29 -0.02
CA ASN A 77 9.19 -14.45 0.76
C ASN A 77 10.51 -14.22 1.50
N ALA A 78 11.45 -13.48 0.89
CA ALA A 78 12.67 -13.05 1.56
C ALA A 78 12.37 -12.14 2.75
N PHE A 79 11.39 -11.24 2.60
CA PHE A 79 10.92 -10.36 3.66
C PHE A 79 10.36 -11.15 4.84
N ARG A 80 9.51 -12.16 4.57
CA ARG A 80 8.99 -13.06 5.60
C ARG A 80 10.10 -13.76 6.38
N ARG A 81 11.15 -14.23 5.71
CA ARG A 81 12.31 -14.84 6.38
C ARG A 81 13.03 -13.85 7.31
N LEU A 82 13.21 -12.59 6.90
CA LEU A 82 13.85 -11.56 7.71
C LEU A 82 13.07 -11.25 9.01
N PHE A 83 11.74 -11.35 8.96
CA PHE A 83 10.86 -11.16 10.12
C PHE A 83 10.52 -12.47 10.86
N HIS A 84 11.28 -13.54 10.61
CA HIS A 84 11.08 -14.86 11.20
C HIS A 84 9.65 -15.40 11.04
N MET A 85 9.03 -15.09 9.90
CA MET A 85 7.73 -15.61 9.50
C MET A 85 7.90 -16.88 8.68
N THR A 86 6.90 -17.75 8.70
CA THR A 86 6.87 -18.93 7.83
C THR A 86 6.79 -18.48 6.37
N PRO A 87 7.78 -18.79 5.51
CA PRO A 87 7.71 -18.49 4.09
C PRO A 87 6.61 -19.33 3.41
N ILE A 88 6.06 -18.82 2.32
CA ILE A 88 5.11 -19.55 1.48
C ILE A 88 5.87 -20.49 0.53
N ASN A 89 5.27 -21.64 0.20
CA ASN A 89 5.86 -22.60 -0.75
C ASN A 89 5.04 -22.72 -2.03
N LYS A 90 3.76 -22.32 -1.99
CA LYS A 90 2.82 -22.33 -3.12
C LYS A 90 1.89 -21.11 -3.04
N PHE A 91 1.25 -20.75 -4.16
CA PHE A 91 0.40 -19.56 -4.24
C PHE A 91 -0.88 -19.68 -3.38
N GLU A 92 -1.34 -20.90 -3.13
CA GLU A 92 -2.47 -21.19 -2.25
C GLU A 92 -2.16 -20.94 -0.77
N ASP A 93 -0.88 -20.87 -0.39
CA ASP A 93 -0.49 -20.45 0.97
C ASP A 93 -0.65 -18.94 1.16
N LEU A 94 -0.73 -18.17 0.07
CA LEU A 94 -0.81 -16.71 0.09
C LEU A 94 -2.26 -16.22 0.10
N THR A 95 -3.13 -16.86 -0.69
CA THR A 95 -4.49 -16.37 -0.90
C THR A 95 -5.51 -17.51 -0.95
N THR A 96 -6.69 -17.28 -0.36
CA THR A 96 -7.83 -18.20 -0.41
C THR A 96 -8.60 -18.13 -1.73
N ASN A 97 -8.38 -17.11 -2.55
CA ASN A 97 -9.05 -16.98 -3.84
C ASN A 97 -8.27 -17.73 -4.94
N PRO A 98 -8.81 -18.82 -5.51
CA PRO A 98 -8.12 -19.61 -6.52
C PRO A 98 -7.84 -18.83 -7.81
N ILE A 99 -8.65 -17.82 -8.14
CA ILE A 99 -8.45 -16.98 -9.33
C ILE A 99 -7.18 -16.13 -9.15
N HIS A 100 -7.04 -15.47 -8.00
CA HIS A 100 -5.85 -14.67 -7.69
C HIS A 100 -4.59 -15.55 -7.61
N ALA A 101 -4.70 -16.74 -7.02
CA ALA A 101 -3.58 -17.68 -6.96
C ALA A 101 -3.07 -18.05 -8.36
N GLU A 102 -3.99 -18.32 -9.31
CA GLU A 102 -3.62 -18.67 -10.68
C GLU A 102 -3.07 -17.48 -11.48
N GLU A 103 -3.65 -16.28 -11.31
CA GLU A 103 -3.11 -15.05 -11.91
C GLU A 103 -1.67 -14.79 -11.44
N LEU A 104 -1.42 -14.87 -10.13
CA LEU A 104 -0.09 -14.71 -9.57
C LEU A 104 0.86 -15.81 -10.08
N ARG A 105 0.38 -17.05 -10.19
CA ARG A 105 1.15 -18.15 -10.77
C ARG A 105 1.60 -17.84 -12.18
N HIS A 106 0.70 -17.31 -13.00
CA HIS A 106 0.99 -16.93 -14.39
C HIS A 106 2.00 -15.77 -14.45
N ILE A 107 1.77 -14.69 -13.69
CA ILE A 107 2.61 -13.48 -13.70
C ILE A 107 4.04 -13.78 -13.22
N TYR A 108 4.19 -14.60 -12.17
CA TYR A 108 5.48 -14.90 -11.56
C TYR A 108 6.11 -16.20 -12.06
N ASN A 109 5.62 -16.77 -13.18
CA ASN A 109 6.13 -18.01 -13.77
C ASN A 109 6.23 -19.18 -12.78
N ASN A 110 5.19 -19.35 -11.96
CA ASN A 110 5.10 -20.36 -10.90
C ASN A 110 6.22 -20.30 -9.84
N ASP A 111 6.89 -19.15 -9.68
CA ASP A 111 7.98 -18.95 -8.73
C ASP A 111 7.57 -17.97 -7.61
N VAL A 112 7.33 -18.51 -6.42
CA VAL A 112 6.89 -17.74 -5.24
C VAL A 112 7.97 -16.80 -4.70
N GLU A 113 9.26 -17.01 -5.03
CA GLU A 113 10.34 -16.13 -4.58
C GLU A 113 10.38 -14.79 -5.31
N LYS A 114 9.75 -14.72 -6.48
CA LYS A 114 9.73 -13.50 -7.31
C LYS A 114 8.66 -12.49 -6.93
N ILE A 115 7.70 -12.90 -6.09
CA ILE A 115 6.57 -12.07 -5.67
C ILE A 115 7.09 -10.77 -5.04
N ASP A 116 6.69 -9.63 -5.62
CA ASP A 116 7.01 -8.31 -5.07
C ASP A 116 6.37 -8.15 -3.68
N PHE A 117 7.06 -7.44 -2.79
CA PHE A 117 6.59 -7.26 -1.41
C PHE A 117 5.17 -6.66 -1.37
N LEU A 118 4.93 -5.56 -2.09
CA LEU A 118 3.63 -4.92 -2.18
C LEU A 118 2.52 -5.89 -2.64
N ILE A 119 2.79 -6.67 -3.69
CA ILE A 119 1.80 -7.61 -4.25
C ILE A 119 1.50 -8.74 -3.27
N GLY A 120 2.53 -9.29 -2.62
CA GLY A 120 2.34 -10.31 -1.59
C GLY A 120 1.50 -9.80 -0.42
N SER A 121 1.79 -8.60 0.09
CA SER A 121 1.02 -7.99 1.18
C SER A 121 -0.44 -7.73 0.81
N LEU A 122 -0.75 -7.33 -0.43
CA LEU A 122 -2.12 -7.14 -0.90
C LEU A 122 -2.86 -8.45 -1.20
N ALA A 123 -2.12 -9.54 -1.43
CA ALA A 123 -2.67 -10.85 -1.76
C ALA A 123 -2.99 -11.73 -0.55
N GLU A 124 -2.35 -11.43 0.61
CA GLU A 124 -2.54 -12.14 1.87
C GLU A 124 -4.02 -12.25 2.24
N SER A 125 -4.51 -13.48 2.31
CA SER A 125 -5.88 -13.79 2.72
C SER A 125 -5.95 -15.15 3.41
N PRO A 126 -6.74 -15.32 4.48
CA PRO A 126 -7.54 -14.29 5.14
C PRO A 126 -6.67 -13.32 5.96
N LEU A 127 -7.12 -12.06 6.05
CA LEU A 127 -6.55 -11.11 7.01
C LEU A 127 -6.97 -11.51 8.44
N PRO A 128 -6.13 -11.24 9.46
CA PRO A 128 -6.56 -11.34 10.85
C PRO A 128 -7.84 -10.52 11.09
N GLU A 129 -8.71 -11.00 11.97
CA GLU A 129 -9.98 -10.32 12.26
C GLU A 129 -9.73 -8.88 12.76
N GLY A 130 -10.42 -7.91 12.15
CA GLY A 130 -10.29 -6.49 12.47
C GLY A 130 -9.08 -5.78 11.84
N PHE A 131 -8.23 -6.47 11.06
CA PHE A 131 -7.09 -5.83 10.41
C PHE A 131 -7.46 -5.24 9.04
N GLY A 132 -6.96 -4.02 8.78
CA GLY A 132 -7.10 -3.35 7.48
C GLY A 132 -5.98 -3.64 6.47
N PHE A 133 -4.95 -4.39 6.88
CA PHE A 133 -3.80 -4.77 6.04
C PHE A 133 -3.15 -6.08 6.53
N SER A 134 -2.24 -6.61 5.72
CA SER A 134 -1.56 -7.90 5.86
C SER A 134 -0.80 -8.07 7.19
N ASP A 135 -0.67 -9.31 7.68
CA ASP A 135 0.11 -9.63 8.88
C ASP A 135 1.59 -9.27 8.66
N THR A 136 2.12 -9.58 7.46
CA THR A 136 3.50 -9.22 7.09
C THR A 136 3.73 -7.72 7.18
N PHE A 137 2.79 -6.91 6.68
CA PHE A 137 2.88 -5.45 6.76
C PHE A 137 2.76 -4.95 8.21
N CYS A 138 1.90 -5.57 9.01
CA CYS A 138 1.70 -5.22 10.41
C CYS A 138 2.95 -5.37 11.27
N ARG A 139 3.78 -6.40 11.02
CA ARG A 139 5.04 -6.56 11.76
C ARG A 139 6.00 -5.38 11.61
N ILE A 140 6.08 -4.80 10.41
CA ILE A 140 6.85 -3.58 10.18
C ILE A 140 6.25 -2.43 10.95
N PHE A 141 4.92 -2.29 10.87
CA PHE A 141 4.20 -1.22 11.53
C PHE A 141 4.42 -1.25 13.05
N ILE A 142 4.33 -2.41 13.70
CA ILE A 142 4.55 -2.57 15.14
C ILE A 142 5.95 -2.06 15.53
N LEU A 143 6.98 -2.48 14.81
CA LEU A 143 8.36 -2.07 15.09
C LEU A 143 8.58 -0.57 14.82
N MET A 144 8.12 -0.08 13.68
CA MET A 144 8.37 1.31 13.25
C MET A 144 7.50 2.32 13.99
N ALA A 145 6.26 1.98 14.35
CA ALA A 145 5.39 2.85 15.13
C ALA A 145 5.99 3.15 16.50
N ARG A 146 6.47 2.11 17.19
CA ARG A 146 7.20 2.26 18.45
C ARG A 146 8.48 3.08 18.24
N ARG A 147 9.31 2.72 17.26
CA ARG A 147 10.59 3.39 17.02
C ARG A 147 10.43 4.87 16.66
N ARG A 148 9.35 5.27 15.97
CA ARG A 148 9.05 6.68 15.68
C ARG A 148 8.85 7.49 16.96
N ILE A 149 8.28 6.88 18.01
CA ILE A 149 8.06 7.55 19.30
C ILE A 149 9.35 7.54 20.12
N GLU A 150 9.95 6.35 20.32
CA GLU A 150 11.10 6.19 21.22
C GLU A 150 12.37 6.88 20.73
N ALA A 151 12.55 6.98 19.41
CA ALA A 151 13.73 7.63 18.84
C ALA A 151 13.58 9.16 18.74
N ASP A 152 12.41 9.72 19.04
CA ASP A 152 12.18 11.16 18.96
C ASP A 152 12.43 11.84 20.31
N ARG A 153 13.44 12.70 20.35
CA ARG A 153 13.82 13.49 21.54
C ARG A 153 12.73 14.45 22.02
N PHE A 154 11.78 14.81 21.15
CA PHE A 154 10.73 15.78 21.45
C PHE A 154 9.47 15.12 22.02
N LEU A 155 9.39 13.78 21.99
CA LEU A 155 8.30 13.03 22.57
C LEU A 155 8.63 12.63 24.02
N PRO A 156 7.64 12.63 24.92
CA PRO A 156 7.88 12.30 26.31
C PRO A 156 8.34 10.85 26.44
N THR A 157 9.47 10.64 27.10
CA THR A 157 10.06 9.33 27.38
C THR A 157 9.30 8.56 28.47
N THR A 158 8.40 9.24 29.19
CA THR A 158 7.58 8.67 30.26
C THR A 158 6.19 8.37 29.72
N ILE A 159 5.96 7.10 29.37
CA ILE A 159 4.63 6.55 29.16
C ILE A 159 4.21 5.92 30.50
N LEU A 160 3.02 6.29 31.00
CA LEU A 160 2.42 5.80 32.26
C LEU A 160 2.37 4.27 32.35
#